data_AF-G5CTM4-F1
#
_entry.id   AF-G5CTM4-F1
#
_cell.length_a   1.000
_cell.length_b   1.000
_cell.length_c   1.000
_cell.angle_alpha   90.00
_cell.angle_beta   90.00
_cell.angle_gamma   90.00
#
_symmetry.space_group_name_H-M   'P 1'
#
loop_
_entity.id
_entity.type
_entity.pdbx_description
1 polymer ?
#
loop_
_entity_poly.entity_id
_entity_poly.type
_entity_poly.pdbx_seq_one_letter_code
_entity_poly.pdbx_strand_id
1 'polypeptide(L)'
;MLTFTFLTFLSLTSSSSSSINSPCHASHYKFQHDIAIKAGSHREKRGATFVQDLLWPNGIIPYSISKAFSGRIYANIKTAIKIWETHTCLDFVALTNETYGLKFEPQECGCCSFVGRQQFGNNKPQEISISGQDCENVGHMLHEIGHAIGFWHEHVRPDRDRFVKLKKNNIEPESFHNFEKKNGTEINSLGEKYDYNSIMHYSTRSFSRNNDKKTLIPVSKFKSIGQREQLSISDIRQANKLYKCQSDENQCLKNNGGCQHNCVDLHKGFKCRCRRGYIIGSDGKSCHLSCNGNLFE
;
A
#
# COMPACT_ATOMS: atom_id res chain seq x y z
N MET A 1 50.19 26.13 48.38
CA MET A 1 50.26 25.95 46.92
C MET A 1 50.74 24.55 46.64
N LEU A 2 49.84 23.64 46.23
CA LEU A 2 50.17 22.41 45.51
C LEU A 2 48.85 21.82 45.00
N THR A 3 48.85 21.59 43.70
CA THR A 3 47.78 21.18 42.80
C THR A 3 47.43 19.71 42.95
N PHE A 4 46.14 19.36 42.93
CA PHE A 4 45.70 18.01 42.56
C PHE A 4 44.70 18.08 41.41
N THR A 5 45.09 17.37 40.36
CA THR A 5 44.53 17.25 39.02
C THR A 5 43.20 16.51 39.02
N PHE A 6 42.18 17.09 38.39
CA PHE A 6 40.94 16.40 38.06
C PHE A 6 41.19 15.42 36.90
N LEU A 7 41.03 14.12 37.17
CA LEU A 7 40.91 13.08 36.14
C LEU A 7 39.54 13.23 35.46
N THR A 8 39.53 13.81 34.27
CA THR A 8 38.38 13.78 33.36
C THR A 8 38.24 12.37 32.79
N PHE A 9 37.23 11.63 33.23
CA PHE A 9 36.75 10.46 32.50
C PHE A 9 36.13 10.94 31.18
N LEU A 10 36.82 10.73 30.05
CA LEU A 10 36.20 10.73 28.73
C LEU A 10 35.27 9.52 28.66
N SER A 11 33.99 9.71 28.97
CA SER A 11 32.95 8.84 28.45
C SER A 11 32.79 9.16 26.96
N LEU A 12 33.32 8.26 26.13
CA LEU A 12 33.06 8.23 24.69
C LEU A 12 31.54 8.19 24.48
N THR A 13 30.98 9.33 24.11
CA THR A 13 29.64 9.43 23.55
C THR A 13 29.71 8.85 22.15
N SER A 14 29.48 7.55 21.99
CA SER A 14 29.07 7.01 20.70
C SER A 14 27.65 7.49 20.44
N SER A 15 27.56 8.71 19.91
CA SER A 15 26.37 9.25 19.27
C SER A 15 26.12 8.46 17.98
N SER A 16 25.56 7.25 18.12
CA SER A 16 24.85 6.62 17.02
C SER A 16 23.56 7.42 16.81
N SER A 17 23.63 8.41 15.93
CA SER A 17 22.46 9.08 15.37
C SER A 17 21.73 8.12 14.43
N SER A 18 21.13 7.09 15.01
CA SER A 18 20.27 6.14 14.29
C SER A 18 18.93 6.82 13.99
N SER A 19 18.86 7.39 12.79
CA SER A 19 17.67 7.37 11.91
C SER A 19 16.28 7.47 12.58
N ILE A 20 15.97 8.63 13.16
CA ILE A 20 14.65 8.97 13.76
C ILE A 20 13.50 9.09 12.71
N ASN A 21 13.77 8.83 11.43
CA ASN A 21 12.82 9.06 10.34
C ASN A 21 12.35 7.78 9.63
N SER A 22 12.62 6.58 10.19
CA SER A 22 12.01 5.33 9.70
C SER A 22 10.70 5.06 10.46
N PRO A 23 9.58 4.80 9.77
CA PRO A 23 8.26 4.63 10.40
C PRO A 23 8.07 3.30 11.14
N CYS A 24 9.10 2.47 11.19
CA CYS A 24 9.05 1.16 11.83
C CYS A 24 9.96 1.03 13.06
N HIS A 25 10.57 2.14 13.51
CA HIS A 25 11.34 2.13 14.75
C HIS A 25 10.37 2.31 15.94
N ALA A 26 10.18 1.20 16.68
CA ALA A 26 9.24 0.97 17.79
C ALA A 26 7.86 0.44 17.37
N SER A 27 7.61 -0.80 17.79
CA SER A 27 6.32 -1.51 17.82
C SER A 27 5.15 -0.72 18.44
N HIS A 28 5.44 0.40 19.11
CA HIS A 28 4.48 1.29 19.79
C HIS A 28 3.77 2.32 18.87
N TYR A 29 4.06 2.36 17.56
CA TYR A 29 3.48 3.35 16.63
C TYR A 29 2.68 2.74 15.45
N LYS A 30 2.01 1.60 15.68
CA LYS A 30 1.11 0.98 14.68
C LYS A 30 -0.34 1.17 15.10
N PHE A 31 -1.16 1.74 14.22
CA PHE A 31 -2.62 1.68 14.37
C PHE A 31 -3.11 0.40 13.73
N GLN A 32 -4.06 -0.30 14.33
CA GLN A 32 -4.61 -1.52 13.74
C GLN A 32 -3.52 -2.55 13.39
N HIS A 33 -2.43 -2.57 14.16
CA HIS A 33 -1.28 -3.50 14.05
C HIS A 33 -0.46 -3.49 12.77
N ASP A 34 -1.01 -3.16 11.61
CA ASP A 34 -0.34 -3.14 10.31
C ASP A 34 -0.39 -1.75 9.64
N ILE A 35 -1.10 -0.76 10.22
CA ILE A 35 -1.11 0.61 9.69
C ILE A 35 -0.04 1.47 10.40
N ALA A 36 0.97 1.88 9.64
CA ALA A 36 2.00 2.80 10.10
C ALA A 36 1.48 4.25 10.27
N ILE A 37 1.95 4.97 11.29
CA ILE A 37 1.59 6.36 11.58
C ILE A 37 2.84 7.26 11.54
N LYS A 38 2.73 8.47 10.99
CA LYS A 38 3.84 9.45 10.96
C LYS A 38 4.14 10.02 12.36
N ALA A 39 5.40 9.95 12.78
CA ALA A 39 5.88 10.52 14.05
C ALA A 39 5.65 12.05 14.14
N GLY A 40 5.18 12.54 15.29
CA GLY A 40 4.92 13.96 15.54
C GLY A 40 3.53 14.48 15.14
N SER A 41 2.65 13.62 14.63
CA SER A 41 1.28 13.97 14.25
C SER A 41 0.27 13.67 15.37
N HIS A 42 0.33 14.40 16.51
CA HIS A 42 -0.73 14.34 17.54
C HIS A 42 -2.05 15.00 17.10
N ARG A 43 -2.07 15.67 15.94
CA ARG A 43 -3.31 15.98 15.23
C ARG A 43 -3.60 14.83 14.27
N GLU A 44 -4.67 14.09 14.55
CA GLU A 44 -5.34 13.22 13.58
C GLU A 44 -5.76 14.04 12.36
N LYS A 45 -4.84 14.30 11.44
CA LYS A 45 -5.19 14.81 10.12
C LYS A 45 -5.81 13.65 9.36
N ARG A 46 -7.15 13.58 9.47
CA ARG A 46 -8.15 13.00 8.57
C ARG A 46 -7.71 11.70 7.89
N GLY A 47 -8.23 10.57 8.38
CA GLY A 47 -8.15 9.27 7.74
C GLY A 47 -8.40 9.30 6.23
N ALA A 48 -7.64 8.44 5.55
CA ALA A 48 -7.01 8.70 4.26
C ALA A 48 -7.82 8.36 3.00
N THR A 49 -9.05 7.86 3.10
CA THR A 49 -9.84 7.46 1.92
C THR A 49 -10.68 8.59 1.32
N PHE A 50 -10.89 9.69 2.05
CA PHE A 50 -11.66 10.84 1.56
C PHE A 50 -10.79 11.93 0.91
N VAL A 51 -9.50 12.00 1.25
CA VAL A 51 -8.61 13.07 0.80
C VAL A 51 -7.94 12.66 -0.51
N GLN A 52 -8.40 13.23 -1.63
CA GLN A 52 -7.88 12.96 -2.98
C GLN A 52 -6.35 13.11 -3.07
N ASP A 53 -5.74 14.01 -2.29
CA ASP A 53 -4.29 14.27 -2.28
C ASP A 53 -3.44 13.09 -1.76
N LEU A 54 -4.07 12.17 -1.04
CA LEU A 54 -3.45 10.94 -0.52
C LEU A 54 -3.54 9.77 -1.50
N LEU A 55 -4.20 9.95 -2.65
CA LEU A 55 -4.14 8.95 -3.72
C LEU A 55 -2.84 9.09 -4.51
N TRP A 56 -2.42 8.00 -5.14
CA TRP A 56 -1.32 8.03 -6.10
C TRP A 56 -1.75 8.79 -7.36
N PRO A 57 -1.01 9.85 -7.75
CA PRO A 57 -1.36 10.65 -8.92
C PRO A 57 -1.53 9.78 -10.16
N ASN A 58 -2.67 9.95 -10.86
CA ASN A 58 -3.06 9.16 -12.03
C ASN A 58 -3.19 7.64 -11.80
N GLY A 59 -3.02 7.13 -10.57
CA GLY A 59 -2.89 5.70 -10.29
C GLY A 59 -1.51 5.13 -10.60
N ILE A 60 -0.50 5.97 -10.80
CA ILE A 60 0.88 5.54 -11.05
C ILE A 60 1.58 5.38 -9.70
N ILE A 61 2.08 4.18 -9.44
CA ILE A 61 2.70 3.79 -8.17
C ILE A 61 4.15 3.37 -8.45
N PRO A 62 5.10 4.30 -8.35
CA PRO A 62 6.50 3.96 -8.43
C PRO A 62 6.88 3.03 -7.28
N TYR A 63 7.74 2.06 -7.53
CA TYR A 63 8.17 1.17 -6.46
C TYR A 63 9.60 0.63 -6.65
N SER A 64 10.25 0.27 -5.55
CA SER A 64 11.46 -0.53 -5.53
C SER A 64 11.29 -1.74 -4.59
N ILE A 65 12.06 -2.80 -4.84
CA ILE A 65 12.11 -3.98 -3.97
C ILE A 65 13.52 -4.10 -3.44
N SER A 66 13.67 -4.13 -2.11
CA SER A 66 14.94 -4.31 -1.44
C SER A 66 15.63 -5.59 -1.89
N LYS A 67 16.96 -5.53 -2.04
CA LYS A 67 17.81 -6.69 -2.35
C LYS A 67 17.75 -7.79 -1.28
N ALA A 68 17.25 -7.48 -0.09
CA ALA A 68 16.99 -8.47 0.95
C ALA A 68 15.91 -9.48 0.54
N PHE A 69 14.98 -9.10 -0.34
CA PHE A 69 13.96 -10.02 -0.85
C PHE A 69 14.46 -10.72 -2.12
N SER A 70 14.58 -12.04 -2.03
CA SER A 70 15.00 -12.91 -3.13
C SER A 70 14.10 -14.14 -3.25
N GLY A 71 14.26 -14.90 -4.34
CA GLY A 71 13.55 -16.15 -4.56
C GLY A 71 12.02 -16.00 -4.47
N ARG A 72 11.41 -16.78 -3.58
CA ARG A 72 9.95 -16.87 -3.43
C ARG A 72 9.30 -15.55 -3.00
N ILE A 73 9.91 -14.83 -2.05
CA ILE A 73 9.33 -13.57 -1.53
C ILE A 73 9.27 -12.53 -2.64
N TYR A 74 10.37 -12.38 -3.39
CA TYR A 74 10.41 -11.49 -4.56
C TYR A 74 9.33 -11.84 -5.59
N ALA A 75 9.18 -13.12 -5.91
CA ALA A 75 8.16 -13.60 -6.86
C ALA A 75 6.73 -13.32 -6.35
N ASN A 76 6.48 -13.49 -5.05
CA ASN A 76 5.18 -13.21 -4.44
C ASN A 76 4.85 -11.72 -4.46
N ILE A 77 5.82 -10.84 -4.16
CA ILE A 77 5.64 -9.38 -4.26
C ILE A 77 5.25 -9.00 -5.70
N LYS A 78 6.01 -9.52 -6.69
CA LYS A 78 5.72 -9.30 -8.11
C LYS A 78 4.34 -9.82 -8.51
N THR A 79 3.91 -10.95 -7.95
CA THR A 79 2.58 -11.53 -8.19
C THR A 79 1.47 -10.65 -7.61
N ALA A 80 1.62 -10.19 -6.36
CA ALA A 80 0.65 -9.32 -5.72
C ALA A 80 0.48 -7.99 -6.48
N ILE A 81 1.59 -7.38 -6.90
CA ILE A 81 1.59 -6.20 -7.79
C ILE A 81 0.81 -6.52 -9.08
N LYS A 82 1.13 -7.63 -9.73
CA LYS A 82 0.51 -8.00 -11.00
C LYS A 82 -1.01 -8.23 -10.87
N ILE A 83 -1.47 -8.78 -9.76
CA ILE A 83 -2.91 -8.96 -9.47
C ILE A 83 -3.62 -7.61 -9.42
N TRP A 84 -3.06 -6.63 -8.69
CA TRP A 84 -3.62 -5.28 -8.64
C TRP A 84 -3.65 -4.62 -10.03
N GLU A 85 -2.57 -4.70 -10.80
CA GLU A 85 -2.51 -4.16 -12.18
C GLU A 85 -3.48 -4.85 -13.15
N THR A 86 -3.78 -6.13 -12.93
CA THR A 86 -4.65 -6.91 -13.83
C THR A 86 -6.12 -6.59 -13.60
N HIS A 87 -6.51 -6.24 -12.36
CA HIS A 87 -7.90 -5.97 -12.01
C HIS A 87 -8.22 -4.48 -11.87
N THR A 88 -7.21 -3.62 -11.84
CA THR A 88 -7.36 -2.19 -11.62
C THR A 88 -6.45 -1.37 -12.51
N CYS A 89 -6.78 -0.08 -12.68
CA CYS A 89 -6.00 0.82 -13.53
C CYS A 89 -4.77 1.40 -12.84
N LEU A 90 -4.30 0.73 -11.79
CA LEU A 90 -3.05 1.07 -11.12
C LEU A 90 -1.89 0.59 -11.98
N ASP A 91 -0.87 1.43 -12.11
CA ASP A 91 0.34 1.15 -12.90
C ASP A 91 1.56 1.19 -11.98
N PHE A 92 2.16 0.03 -11.71
CA PHE A 92 3.31 -0.07 -10.82
C PHE A 92 4.61 0.06 -11.62
N VAL A 93 5.29 1.19 -11.43
CA VAL A 93 6.50 1.53 -12.21
C VAL A 93 7.75 1.24 -11.38
N ALA A 94 8.54 0.25 -11.82
CA ALA A 94 9.79 -0.07 -11.14
C ALA A 94 10.79 1.10 -11.25
N LEU A 95 11.36 1.50 -10.11
CA LEU A 95 12.38 2.55 -10.04
C LEU A 95 13.79 1.96 -9.92
N THR A 96 14.75 2.67 -10.52
CA THR A 96 16.19 2.41 -10.34
C THR A 96 16.76 3.15 -9.12
N ASN A 97 16.19 4.31 -8.77
CA ASN A 97 16.61 5.13 -7.62
C ASN A 97 15.46 5.29 -6.62
N GLU A 98 15.74 5.06 -5.34
CA GLU A 98 14.76 5.06 -4.23
C GLU A 98 14.44 6.48 -3.74
N THR A 99 13.85 7.32 -4.59
CA THR A 99 13.57 8.74 -4.26
C THR A 99 12.09 9.05 -4.07
N TYR A 100 11.16 8.20 -4.52
CA TYR A 100 9.74 8.36 -4.21
C TYR A 100 9.00 7.06 -4.52
N GLY A 101 7.76 6.92 -4.06
CA GLY A 101 6.98 5.70 -4.29
C GLY A 101 7.01 4.75 -3.11
N LEU A 102 6.76 3.47 -3.39
CA LEU A 102 6.79 2.38 -2.40
C LEU A 102 8.17 1.73 -2.36
N LYS A 103 8.67 1.42 -1.17
CA LYS A 103 9.86 0.58 -0.99
C LYS A 103 9.49 -0.66 -0.21
N PHE A 104 9.53 -1.82 -0.88
CA PHE A 104 9.33 -3.11 -0.23
C PHE A 104 10.61 -3.49 0.50
N GLU A 105 10.58 -3.53 1.83
CA GLU A 105 11.73 -3.93 2.64
C GLU A 105 11.36 -4.53 4.01
N PRO A 106 12.19 -5.43 4.57
CA PRO A 106 11.92 -5.96 5.91
C PRO A 106 12.11 -4.88 6.97
N GLN A 107 11.17 -4.81 7.91
CA GLN A 107 11.17 -3.88 9.04
C GLN A 107 10.70 -4.61 10.30
N GLU A 108 10.92 -4.00 11.47
CA GLU A 108 10.53 -4.58 12.77
C GLU A 108 9.01 -4.65 12.99
N CYS A 109 8.23 -3.92 12.18
CA CYS A 109 6.77 -3.90 12.31
C CYS A 109 6.08 -5.21 11.89
N GLY A 110 6.76 -6.13 11.22
CA GLY A 110 6.17 -7.33 10.61
C GLY A 110 5.60 -7.03 9.22
N CYS A 111 4.34 -7.40 8.99
CA CYS A 111 3.53 -6.90 7.87
C CYS A 111 3.02 -5.50 8.25
N CYS A 112 3.41 -4.46 7.51
CA CYS A 112 2.80 -3.15 7.72
C CYS A 112 2.95 -2.21 6.52
N SER A 113 2.04 -1.25 6.40
CA SER A 113 2.07 -0.20 5.39
C SER A 113 1.35 1.06 5.87
N PHE A 114 1.55 2.15 5.16
CA PHE A 114 0.73 3.35 5.35
C PHE A 114 -0.56 3.27 4.56
N VAL A 115 -1.61 3.92 5.05
CA VAL A 115 -2.83 4.10 4.23
C VAL A 115 -2.64 5.27 3.26
N GLY A 116 -2.59 4.94 1.98
CA GLY A 116 -2.43 5.90 0.89
C GLY A 116 -1.01 6.44 0.74
N ARG A 117 -0.84 7.33 -0.23
CA ARG A 117 0.39 8.03 -0.53
C ARG A 117 0.74 9.02 0.57
N GLN A 118 1.92 8.84 1.16
CA GLN A 118 2.48 9.74 2.15
C GLN A 118 3.33 10.83 1.49
N GLN A 119 3.26 12.04 2.03
CA GLN A 119 4.16 13.13 1.68
C GLN A 119 5.21 13.26 2.78
N PHE A 120 6.35 12.61 2.56
CA PHE A 120 7.56 12.83 3.34
C PHE A 120 8.33 14.01 2.74
N GLY A 121 8.88 14.88 3.59
CA GLY A 121 9.82 15.88 3.12
C GLY A 121 11.02 15.19 2.44
N ASN A 122 11.66 15.88 1.50
CA ASN A 122 12.91 15.47 0.84
C ASN A 122 12.81 14.29 -0.15
N ASN A 123 11.65 14.03 -0.76
CA ASN A 123 11.48 12.93 -1.74
C ASN A 123 12.09 11.62 -1.22
N LYS A 124 11.41 11.01 -0.25
CA LYS A 124 11.73 9.67 0.24
C LYS A 124 10.61 8.70 -0.12
N PRO A 125 10.93 7.44 -0.45
CA PRO A 125 9.91 6.42 -0.61
C PRO A 125 9.22 6.16 0.74
N GLN A 126 7.97 5.68 0.68
CA GLN A 126 7.28 5.13 1.83
C GLN A 126 7.49 3.63 1.88
N GLU A 127 7.82 3.11 3.05
CA GLU A 127 8.08 1.70 3.25
C GLU A 127 6.77 0.90 3.27
N ILE A 128 6.84 -0.29 2.69
CA ILE A 128 5.87 -1.37 2.87
C ILE A 128 6.67 -2.57 3.37
N SER A 129 6.34 -3.04 4.57
CA SER A 129 7.12 -4.09 5.21
C SER A 129 6.50 -5.46 5.04
N ILE A 130 7.36 -6.39 4.63
CA ILE A 130 7.07 -7.82 4.58
C ILE A 130 8.13 -8.51 5.42
N SER A 131 7.79 -8.81 6.67
CA SER A 131 8.71 -9.43 7.62
C SER A 131 8.00 -10.46 8.48
N GLY A 132 8.57 -11.66 8.56
CA GLY A 132 7.98 -12.81 9.26
C GLY A 132 7.29 -13.80 8.32
N GLN A 133 7.32 -15.08 8.70
CA GLN A 133 6.90 -16.19 7.84
C GLN A 133 5.42 -16.09 7.42
N ASP A 134 4.56 -15.53 8.27
CA ASP A 134 3.14 -15.33 8.00
C ASP A 134 2.87 -14.22 6.96
N CYS A 135 3.85 -13.34 6.71
CA CYS A 135 3.75 -12.21 5.77
C CYS A 135 4.15 -12.55 4.34
N GLU A 136 4.89 -13.64 4.13
CA GLU A 136 5.56 -13.92 2.86
C GLU A 136 4.63 -14.47 1.76
N ASN A 137 3.34 -14.64 2.04
CA ASN A 137 2.34 -15.08 1.07
C ASN A 137 1.70 -13.92 0.31
N VAL A 138 1.18 -14.23 -0.89
CA VAL A 138 0.56 -13.25 -1.80
C VAL A 138 -0.62 -12.52 -1.15
N GLY A 139 -1.43 -13.18 -0.33
CA GLY A 139 -2.60 -12.56 0.29
C GLY A 139 -2.27 -11.43 1.27
N HIS A 140 -1.22 -11.59 2.08
CA HIS A 140 -0.74 -10.51 2.94
C HIS A 140 -0.13 -9.37 2.12
N MET A 141 0.63 -9.67 1.06
CA MET A 141 1.15 -8.62 0.17
C MET A 141 0.03 -7.85 -0.54
N LEU A 142 -1.06 -8.53 -0.95
CA LEU A 142 -2.26 -7.86 -1.49
C LEU A 142 -2.88 -6.91 -0.47
N HIS A 143 -2.96 -7.33 0.80
CA HIS A 143 -3.47 -6.53 1.91
C HIS A 143 -2.62 -5.27 2.15
N GLU A 144 -1.30 -5.43 2.27
CA GLU A 144 -0.39 -4.29 2.50
C GLU A 144 -0.35 -3.32 1.32
N ILE A 145 -0.44 -3.82 0.08
CA ILE A 145 -0.64 -2.97 -1.09
C ILE A 145 -2.01 -2.28 -1.02
N GLY A 146 -3.05 -2.97 -0.55
CA GLY A 146 -4.37 -2.39 -0.27
C GLY A 146 -4.30 -1.15 0.62
N HIS A 147 -3.55 -1.22 1.72
CA HIS A 147 -3.24 -0.04 2.54
C HIS A 147 -2.54 1.04 1.73
N ALA A 148 -1.44 0.71 1.06
CA ALA A 148 -0.64 1.67 0.28
C ALA A 148 -1.45 2.42 -0.80
N ILE A 149 -2.44 1.77 -1.41
CA ILE A 149 -3.33 2.40 -2.42
C ILE A 149 -4.45 3.22 -1.80
N GLY A 150 -4.66 3.12 -0.48
CA GLY A 150 -5.57 3.97 0.27
C GLY A 150 -6.63 3.26 1.08
N PHE A 151 -6.67 1.92 1.16
CA PHE A 151 -7.71 1.23 1.90
C PHE A 151 -7.44 1.15 3.41
N TRP A 152 -8.49 1.40 4.18
CA TRP A 152 -8.55 1.03 5.59
C TRP A 152 -9.14 -0.38 5.72
N HIS A 153 -9.10 -0.92 6.93
CA HIS A 153 -9.78 -2.18 7.20
C HIS A 153 -11.30 -2.10 7.01
N GLU A 154 -11.88 -3.20 6.50
CA GLU A 154 -13.33 -3.27 6.28
C GLU A 154 -14.11 -3.23 7.62
N HIS A 155 -13.54 -3.80 8.71
CA HIS A 155 -14.20 -3.83 10.01
C HIS A 155 -14.26 -2.46 10.70
N VAL A 156 -13.62 -1.42 10.16
CA VAL A 156 -13.65 -0.07 10.77
C VAL A 156 -14.60 0.88 10.08
N ARG A 157 -15.36 0.39 9.09
CA ARG A 157 -16.43 1.17 8.46
C ARG A 157 -17.44 1.67 9.50
N PRO A 158 -18.03 2.88 9.30
CA PRO A 158 -19.06 3.42 10.19
C PRO A 158 -20.27 2.49 10.39
N ASP A 159 -20.63 1.74 9.34
CA ASP A 159 -21.78 0.84 9.27
C ASP A 159 -21.50 -0.60 9.72
N ARG A 160 -20.26 -0.92 10.15
CA ARG A 160 -19.81 -2.30 10.43
C ARG A 160 -20.66 -3.05 11.46
N ASP A 161 -21.24 -2.36 12.44
CA ASP A 161 -22.04 -2.99 13.51
C ASP A 161 -23.36 -3.61 13.01
N ARG A 162 -23.79 -3.29 11.77
CA ARG A 162 -24.91 -3.97 11.09
C ARG A 162 -24.52 -5.36 10.57
N PHE A 163 -23.22 -5.62 10.41
CA PHE A 163 -22.69 -6.77 9.69
C PHE A 163 -21.85 -7.69 10.59
N VAL A 164 -21.13 -7.12 11.56
CA VAL A 164 -20.29 -7.86 12.51
C VAL A 164 -20.56 -7.40 13.94
N LYS A 165 -20.49 -8.33 14.89
CA LYS A 165 -20.59 -8.08 16.33
C LYS A 165 -19.20 -8.13 16.96
N LEU A 166 -18.82 -7.06 17.63
CA LEU A 166 -17.58 -6.98 18.39
C LEU A 166 -17.76 -7.55 19.81
N LYS A 167 -16.97 -8.57 20.16
CA LYS A 167 -16.93 -9.18 21.50
C LYS A 167 -15.80 -8.54 22.30
N LYS A 168 -16.06 -7.33 22.81
CA LYS A 168 -15.07 -6.54 23.57
C LYS A 168 -14.36 -7.32 24.68
N ASN A 169 -15.09 -8.14 25.45
CA ASN A 169 -14.50 -8.93 26.54
C ASN A 169 -13.48 -9.98 26.09
N ASN A 170 -13.46 -10.33 24.80
CA ASN A 170 -12.52 -11.29 24.23
C ASN A 170 -11.26 -10.61 23.67
N ILE A 171 -11.24 -9.28 23.61
CA ILE A 171 -10.14 -8.49 23.03
C ILE A 171 -9.10 -8.20 24.13
N GLU A 172 -7.82 -8.28 23.78
CA GLU A 172 -6.73 -7.80 24.62
C GLU A 172 -6.96 -6.32 25.01
N PRO A 173 -6.87 -5.96 26.30
CA PRO A 173 -7.17 -4.60 26.76
C PRO A 173 -6.43 -3.50 25.98
N GLU A 174 -5.14 -3.70 25.73
CA GLU A 174 -4.31 -2.71 25.02
C GLU A 174 -4.67 -2.59 23.53
N SER A 175 -5.38 -3.55 22.97
CA SER A 175 -5.71 -3.63 21.55
C SER A 175 -7.10 -3.09 21.20
N PHE A 176 -7.84 -2.50 22.16
CA PHE A 176 -9.20 -1.98 21.91
C PHE A 176 -9.26 -0.91 20.83
N HIS A 177 -8.25 -0.04 20.78
CA HIS A 177 -8.15 1.06 19.81
C HIS A 177 -8.14 0.55 18.34
N ASN A 178 -7.66 -0.68 18.11
CA ASN A 178 -7.65 -1.31 16.77
C ASN A 178 -9.06 -1.62 16.22
N PHE A 179 -10.09 -1.54 17.06
CA PHE A 179 -11.49 -1.79 16.67
C PHE A 179 -12.34 -0.53 16.63
N GLU A 180 -11.74 0.65 16.84
CA GLU A 180 -12.46 1.91 16.72
C GLU A 180 -12.91 2.14 15.28
N LYS A 181 -14.18 2.51 15.11
CA LYS A 181 -14.73 2.81 13.80
C LYS A 181 -14.19 4.16 13.35
N LYS A 182 -13.86 4.27 12.07
CA LYS A 182 -13.62 5.56 11.45
C LYS A 182 -14.93 6.28 11.20
N ASN A 183 -14.86 7.60 11.10
CA ASN A 183 -16.02 8.41 10.76
C ASN A 183 -16.22 8.48 9.22
N GLY A 184 -17.38 8.95 8.77
CA GLY A 184 -17.71 9.07 7.34
C GLY A 184 -16.91 10.12 6.57
N THR A 185 -16.13 10.97 7.27
CA THR A 185 -15.20 11.94 6.65
C THR A 185 -13.80 11.36 6.48
N GLU A 186 -13.50 10.23 7.11
CA GLU A 186 -12.22 9.52 7.02
C GLU A 186 -12.32 8.32 6.06
N ILE A 187 -13.45 7.60 6.12
CA ILE A 187 -13.75 6.46 5.25
C ILE A 187 -14.96 6.72 4.36
N ASN A 188 -14.78 6.47 3.07
CA ASN A 188 -15.85 6.47 2.09
C ASN A 188 -15.92 5.11 1.40
N SER A 189 -17.03 4.39 1.58
CA SER A 189 -17.25 3.08 0.95
C SER A 189 -17.54 3.16 -0.55
N LEU A 190 -17.68 4.37 -1.12
CA LEU A 190 -17.98 4.63 -2.54
C LEU A 190 -19.24 3.89 -3.03
N GLY A 191 -20.22 3.76 -2.12
CA GLY A 191 -21.49 3.06 -2.36
C GLY A 191 -21.38 1.53 -2.42
N GLU A 192 -20.21 0.94 -2.15
CA GLU A 192 -20.06 -0.52 -2.07
C GLU A 192 -20.63 -1.06 -0.74
N LYS A 193 -21.24 -2.25 -0.83
CA LYS A 193 -21.79 -2.97 0.33
C LYS A 193 -20.67 -3.40 1.26
N TYR A 194 -21.00 -3.73 2.51
CA TYR A 194 -20.04 -4.32 3.44
C TYR A 194 -19.58 -5.68 2.92
N ASP A 195 -18.27 -5.89 2.86
CA ASP A 195 -17.69 -7.08 2.27
C ASP A 195 -16.96 -7.97 3.30
N TYR A 196 -17.65 -9.03 3.71
CA TYR A 196 -17.09 -10.05 4.60
C TYR A 196 -15.83 -10.73 4.02
N ASN A 197 -15.72 -10.82 2.70
CA ASN A 197 -14.62 -11.50 2.02
C ASN A 197 -13.50 -10.54 1.60
N SER A 198 -13.55 -9.26 1.98
CA SER A 198 -12.51 -8.29 1.65
C SER A 198 -11.16 -8.76 2.16
N ILE A 199 -10.12 -8.58 1.34
CA ILE A 199 -8.73 -8.80 1.77
C ILE A 199 -8.35 -7.88 2.94
N MET A 200 -9.06 -6.74 3.08
CA MET A 200 -8.89 -5.76 4.16
C MET A 200 -9.73 -6.09 5.40
N HIS A 201 -10.42 -7.23 5.46
CA HIS A 201 -11.17 -7.61 6.66
C HIS A 201 -10.27 -8.36 7.66
N TYR A 202 -10.38 -8.03 8.95
CA TYR A 202 -9.78 -8.83 10.02
C TYR A 202 -10.40 -10.22 10.16
N SER A 203 -9.63 -11.15 10.73
CA SER A 203 -10.11 -12.48 11.10
C SER A 203 -11.05 -12.43 12.31
N THR A 204 -11.76 -13.54 12.53
CA THR A 204 -12.63 -13.67 13.71
C THR A 204 -11.88 -13.64 15.05
N ARG A 205 -10.56 -13.83 15.07
CA ARG A 205 -9.73 -13.98 16.28
C ARG A 205 -8.65 -12.90 16.42
N SER A 206 -8.63 -11.89 15.56
CA SER A 206 -7.67 -10.79 15.65
C SER A 206 -7.71 -10.17 17.06
N PHE A 207 -6.54 -10.04 17.70
CA PHE A 207 -6.34 -9.55 19.08
C PHE A 207 -7.14 -10.29 20.17
N SER A 208 -7.39 -11.58 19.99
CA SER A 208 -8.02 -12.42 21.01
C SER A 208 -7.07 -12.67 22.17
N ARG A 209 -7.51 -12.41 23.41
CA ARG A 209 -6.73 -12.59 24.65
C ARG A 209 -5.98 -13.92 24.77
N ASN A 210 -6.60 -15.00 24.31
CA ASN A 210 -6.07 -16.36 24.46
C ASN A 210 -6.05 -17.12 23.11
N ASN A 211 -6.14 -16.42 21.97
CA ASN A 211 -6.25 -17.00 20.61
C ASN A 211 -7.38 -18.03 20.34
N ASP A 212 -8.18 -18.38 21.34
CA ASP A 212 -9.27 -19.36 21.27
C ASP A 212 -10.64 -18.71 21.01
N LYS A 213 -10.84 -17.49 21.53
CA LYS A 213 -12.11 -16.75 21.50
C LYS A 213 -12.26 -15.84 20.29
N LYS A 214 -13.46 -15.83 19.70
CA LYS A 214 -13.78 -14.91 18.59
C LYS A 214 -13.98 -13.47 19.10
N THR A 215 -13.28 -12.51 18.52
CA THR A 215 -13.40 -11.07 18.79
C THR A 215 -14.38 -10.39 17.83
N LEU A 216 -14.38 -10.78 16.55
CA LEU A 216 -15.33 -10.33 15.54
C LEU A 216 -16.20 -11.50 15.06
N ILE A 217 -17.52 -11.32 15.11
CA ILE A 217 -18.49 -12.36 14.75
C ILE A 217 -19.43 -11.81 13.67
N PRO A 218 -19.43 -12.37 12.44
CA PRO A 218 -20.44 -12.06 11.43
C PRO A 218 -21.86 -12.25 11.96
N VAL A 219 -22.74 -11.29 11.67
CA VAL A 219 -24.17 -11.38 12.03
C VAL A 219 -24.83 -12.55 11.31
N SER A 220 -24.46 -12.79 10.05
CA SER A 220 -24.87 -13.98 9.30
C SER A 220 -23.93 -15.15 9.58
N LYS A 221 -24.48 -16.30 9.99
CA LYS A 221 -23.70 -17.51 10.27
C LYS A 221 -23.08 -18.16 9.03
N PHE A 222 -23.56 -17.81 7.84
CA PHE A 222 -23.08 -18.34 6.55
C PHE A 222 -21.93 -17.52 5.96
N LYS A 223 -21.43 -16.51 6.68
CA LYS A 223 -20.34 -15.64 6.24
C LYS A 223 -19.09 -15.89 7.07
N SER A 224 -17.96 -16.06 6.40
CA SER A 224 -16.62 -16.07 6.98
C SER A 224 -15.96 -14.70 6.78
N ILE A 225 -14.92 -14.40 7.56
CA ILE A 225 -14.15 -13.16 7.48
C ILE A 225 -12.66 -13.44 7.68
N GLY A 226 -11.81 -12.57 7.13
CA GLY A 226 -10.36 -12.59 7.33
C GLY A 226 -9.60 -13.53 6.40
N GLN A 227 -10.12 -13.80 5.21
CA GLN A 227 -9.38 -14.51 4.18
C GLN A 227 -8.12 -13.73 3.77
N ARG A 228 -7.07 -14.46 3.38
CA ARG A 228 -5.79 -13.94 2.87
C ARG A 228 -5.36 -14.73 1.64
N GLU A 229 -6.29 -14.95 0.72
CA GLU A 229 -6.09 -15.73 -0.50
C GLU A 229 -6.11 -14.84 -1.74
N GLN A 230 -7.09 -13.95 -1.86
CA GLN A 230 -7.32 -13.16 -3.07
C GLN A 230 -8.06 -11.84 -2.81
N LEU A 231 -8.01 -10.92 -3.77
CA LEU A 231 -8.91 -9.76 -3.76
C LEU A 231 -10.36 -10.21 -3.94
N SER A 232 -11.27 -9.59 -3.21
CA SER A 232 -12.69 -9.76 -3.48
C SER A 232 -13.12 -8.93 -4.69
N ILE A 233 -14.30 -9.24 -5.24
CA ILE A 233 -14.92 -8.41 -6.28
C ILE A 233 -15.18 -6.99 -5.77
N SER A 234 -15.50 -6.84 -4.49
CA SER A 234 -15.74 -5.53 -3.88
C SER A 234 -14.44 -4.73 -3.74
N ASP A 235 -13.33 -5.36 -3.34
CA ASP A 235 -12.01 -4.73 -3.26
C ASP A 235 -11.62 -4.13 -4.61
N ILE A 236 -11.77 -4.93 -5.68
CA ILE A 236 -11.48 -4.52 -7.07
C ILE A 236 -12.36 -3.34 -7.50
N ARG A 237 -13.69 -3.45 -7.30
CA ARG A 237 -14.64 -2.39 -7.68
C ARG A 237 -14.39 -1.10 -6.92
N GLN A 238 -14.11 -1.20 -5.62
CA GLN A 238 -13.85 -0.04 -4.78
C GLN A 238 -12.55 0.65 -5.22
N ALA A 239 -11.51 -0.10 -5.56
CA ALA A 239 -10.25 0.46 -6.05
C ALA A 239 -10.47 1.16 -7.40
N ASN A 240 -11.23 0.53 -8.31
CA ASN A 240 -11.56 1.11 -9.60
C ASN A 240 -12.36 2.40 -9.48
N LYS A 241 -13.32 2.47 -8.55
CA LYS A 241 -14.04 3.71 -8.23
C LYS A 241 -13.13 4.76 -7.62
N LEU A 242 -12.28 4.38 -6.66
CA LEU A 242 -11.38 5.28 -5.95
C LEU A 242 -10.40 5.95 -6.93
N TYR A 243 -9.83 5.18 -7.84
CA TYR A 243 -8.89 5.66 -8.85
C TYR A 243 -9.56 6.12 -10.14
N LYS A 244 -10.89 6.12 -10.21
CA LYS A 244 -11.68 6.51 -11.40
C LYS A 244 -11.18 5.79 -12.66
N CYS A 245 -10.98 4.49 -12.56
CA CYS A 245 -10.66 3.67 -13.72
C CYS A 245 -11.81 3.81 -14.71
N GLN A 246 -11.51 4.29 -15.93
CA GLN A 246 -12.52 4.41 -16.98
C GLN A 246 -12.92 3.00 -17.38
N SER A 247 -14.19 2.81 -17.76
CA SER A 247 -14.63 1.53 -18.32
C SER A 247 -13.75 1.16 -19.51
N ASP A 248 -13.48 -0.14 -19.65
CA ASP A 248 -12.66 -0.82 -20.66
C ASP A 248 -13.09 -0.57 -22.13
N GLU A 249 -13.31 0.68 -22.53
CA GLU A 249 -13.40 1.01 -23.94
C GLU A 249 -11.98 1.16 -24.44
N ASN A 250 -11.49 0.09 -25.05
CA ASN A 250 -10.16 0.05 -25.63
C ASN A 250 -10.04 1.16 -26.67
N GLN A 251 -9.33 2.23 -26.32
CA GLN A 251 -9.23 3.43 -27.14
C GLN A 251 -8.38 3.16 -28.39
N CYS A 252 -7.55 2.11 -28.37
CA CYS A 252 -6.82 1.66 -29.55
C CYS A 252 -7.73 1.07 -30.63
N LEU A 253 -8.92 0.55 -30.28
CA LEU A 253 -9.90 0.10 -31.26
C LEU A 253 -10.53 1.27 -32.03
N LYS A 254 -10.45 2.49 -31.49
CA LYS A 254 -10.92 3.71 -32.14
C LYS A 254 -9.74 4.49 -32.72
N ASN A 255 -9.58 4.44 -34.05
CA ASN A 255 -8.53 5.16 -34.78
C ASN A 255 -7.11 4.94 -34.21
N ASN A 256 -6.80 3.73 -33.70
CA ASN A 256 -5.49 3.41 -33.09
C ASN A 256 -5.11 4.38 -31.94
N GLY A 257 -6.08 4.95 -31.21
CA GLY A 257 -5.84 6.02 -30.23
C GLY A 257 -5.28 7.34 -30.84
N GLY A 258 -5.15 7.41 -32.16
CA GLY A 258 -4.38 8.44 -32.85
C GLY A 258 -2.87 8.25 -32.78
N CYS A 259 -2.37 7.05 -32.42
CA CYS A 259 -0.96 6.72 -32.48
C CYS A 259 -0.47 6.56 -33.93
N GLN A 260 0.71 7.09 -34.26
CA GLN A 260 1.32 6.92 -35.58
C GLN A 260 1.76 5.47 -35.83
N HIS A 261 2.27 4.77 -34.80
CA HIS A 261 2.69 3.38 -34.88
C HIS A 261 1.78 2.46 -34.05
N ASN A 262 2.23 2.03 -32.88
CA ASN A 262 1.52 1.02 -32.09
C ASN A 262 0.77 1.70 -30.96
N CYS A 263 -0.54 1.47 -30.88
CA CYS A 263 -1.33 1.82 -29.70
C CYS A 263 -1.31 0.64 -28.73
N VAL A 264 -0.98 0.92 -27.48
CA VAL A 264 -1.06 -0.04 -26.37
C VAL A 264 -2.21 0.40 -25.49
N ASP A 265 -3.27 -0.40 -25.50
CA ASP A 265 -4.43 -0.17 -24.65
C ASP A 265 -4.01 -0.29 -23.19
N LEU A 266 -4.46 0.66 -22.39
CA LEU A 266 -4.20 0.71 -20.96
C LEU A 266 -5.54 0.83 -20.25
N HIS A 267 -5.61 0.32 -19.04
CA HIS A 267 -6.79 0.45 -18.19
C HIS A 267 -7.20 1.92 -17.92
N LYS A 268 -6.27 2.86 -18.14
CA LYS A 268 -6.56 4.31 -18.27
C LYS A 268 -6.12 4.84 -19.62
N GLY A 269 -6.92 4.57 -20.64
CA GLY A 269 -6.75 5.10 -21.98
C GLY A 269 -5.78 4.27 -22.82
N PHE A 270 -4.75 4.88 -23.36
CA PHE A 270 -3.76 4.17 -24.17
C PHE A 270 -2.43 4.92 -24.15
N LYS A 271 -1.36 4.23 -24.53
CA LYS A 271 -0.08 4.88 -24.84
C LYS A 271 0.40 4.48 -26.22
N CYS A 272 1.04 5.42 -26.92
CA CYS A 272 1.67 5.13 -28.19
C CYS A 272 3.09 4.60 -27.99
N ARG A 273 3.45 3.57 -28.75
CA ARG A 273 4.80 3.03 -28.84
C ARG A 273 5.29 3.07 -30.28
N CYS A 274 6.53 3.46 -30.45
CA CYS A 274 7.18 3.46 -31.75
C CYS A 274 7.84 2.11 -32.06
N ARG A 275 7.90 1.79 -33.36
CA ARG A 275 8.66 0.63 -33.87
C ARG A 275 10.17 0.85 -33.65
N ARG A 276 10.96 -0.23 -33.73
CA ARG A 276 12.42 -0.16 -33.58
C ARG A 276 13.01 0.87 -34.56
N GLY A 277 13.95 1.69 -34.08
CA GLY A 277 14.53 2.78 -34.86
C GLY A 277 13.77 4.11 -34.79
N TYR A 278 12.70 4.20 -33.99
CA TYR A 278 11.90 5.41 -33.81
C TYR A 278 11.70 5.75 -32.33
N ILE A 279 11.63 7.04 -32.03
CA ILE A 279 11.33 7.61 -30.71
C ILE A 279 9.97 8.32 -30.74
N ILE A 280 9.27 8.33 -29.61
CA ILE A 280 7.98 9.01 -29.48
C ILE A 280 8.18 10.52 -29.47
N GLY A 281 7.36 11.23 -30.24
CA GLY A 281 7.31 12.69 -30.29
C GLY A 281 6.76 13.30 -29.00
N SER A 282 6.93 14.61 -28.86
CA SER A 282 6.45 15.38 -27.70
C SER A 282 4.92 15.41 -27.58
N ASP A 283 4.20 15.16 -28.67
CA ASP A 283 2.75 15.01 -28.71
C ASP A 283 2.27 13.66 -28.12
N GLY A 284 3.20 12.76 -27.79
CA GLY A 284 2.91 11.43 -27.26
C GLY A 284 2.24 10.49 -28.27
N LYS A 285 2.18 10.87 -29.56
CA LYS A 285 1.45 10.14 -30.61
C LYS A 285 2.28 9.88 -31.86
N SER A 286 3.08 10.85 -32.27
CA SER A 286 3.95 10.78 -33.44
C SER A 286 5.23 10.00 -33.14
N CYS A 287 5.84 9.42 -34.16
CA CYS A 287 7.07 8.67 -34.08
C CYS A 287 8.09 9.24 -35.07
N HIS A 288 9.24 9.65 -34.54
CA HIS A 288 10.33 10.23 -35.33
C HIS A 288 11.52 9.26 -35.39
N LEU A 289 12.25 9.26 -36.50
CA LEU A 289 13.46 8.45 -36.64
C LEU A 289 14.44 8.76 -35.51
N SER A 290 14.94 7.73 -34.85
CA SER A 290 16.02 7.86 -33.89
C SER A 290 17.31 8.02 -34.67
N CYS A 291 17.89 9.22 -34.66
CA CYS A 291 19.17 9.50 -35.32
C CYS A 291 20.38 8.82 -34.66
N ASN A 292 20.18 8.11 -33.53
CA ASN A 292 21.18 7.19 -32.99
C ASN A 292 21.01 5.82 -33.67
N GLY A 293 21.31 5.80 -34.96
CA GLY A 293 21.39 4.60 -35.75
C GLY A 293 22.57 3.74 -35.29
N ASN A 294 22.28 2.53 -34.82
CA ASN A 294 23.06 1.36 -35.19
C ASN A 294 22.13 0.44 -35.98
N LEU A 295 22.02 0.76 -37.27
CA LEU A 295 21.72 -0.20 -38.32
C LEU A 295 23.05 -0.84 -38.70
N PHE A 296 23.38 -1.95 -38.03
CA PHE A 296 24.28 -2.96 -38.58
C PHE A 296 23.67 -4.32 -38.22
N GLU A 297 23.20 -4.97 -39.29
CA GLU A 297 22.75 -6.36 -39.46
C GLU A 297 21.62 -6.91 -38.56
#